data_AF-A0A4Y7K1F9-F1
#
_entry.id   AF-A0A4Y7K1F9-F1
#
_cell.length_a   1.000
_cell.length_b   1.000
_cell.length_c   1.000
_cell.angle_alpha   90.00
_cell.angle_beta   90.00
_cell.angle_gamma   90.00
#
_symmetry.space_group_name_H-M   'P 1'
#
loop_
_entity.id
_entity.type
_entity.pdbx_description
1 polymer ?
#
loop_
_entity_poly.entity_id
_entity_poly.type
_entity_poly.pdbx_seq_one_letter_code
_entity_poly.pdbx_strand_id
1 'polypeptide(L)'
;MLVGSGTVSASLIVQTKPGCPDKCGNVSIPYPFGIFDAAGGEECSINGVGSGYANVVERNSSIAEYSSLCRSACDVRENIEEGSCNGSGCCQLTIPKGINFFQANVYTSSDNHTKVWSFDHCSYGILAEQDAYTFRASDLLLSSTDFIVKGKGLPLVLDWAIGNKTCEEARDSGALACQENSNCINSDNNLGYRCSCFDGYEGNPYLSPGCQDVNECENQSDNPCVGNCTNTKGSYYCTCPEGSFGDGRKDGHGCSTKKQVVPLLKLALGIGSGLLFFIIGCCWSYFFVKKQKQIKLREKYFENNGGLLLKQNIPAKEGGVESTKIYTAKELE
;
A
#
# COMPACT_ATOMS: atom_id res chain seq x y z
N MET A 1 18.49 6.95 -0.70
CA MET A 1 17.78 5.94 -1.50
C MET A 1 17.41 4.81 -0.55
N LEU A 2 16.22 4.89 0.05
CA LEU A 2 15.64 3.85 0.89
C LEU A 2 14.49 3.29 0.06
N VAL A 3 14.68 2.09 -0.49
CA VAL A 3 13.63 1.35 -1.19
C VAL A 3 12.91 0.57 -0.09
N GLY A 4 11.82 1.12 0.41
CA GLY A 4 10.91 0.41 1.31
C GLY A 4 10.12 -0.60 0.49
N SER A 5 10.42 -1.89 0.67
CA SER A 5 9.58 -2.97 0.15
C SER A 5 8.37 -3.08 1.07
N GLY A 6 7.29 -2.38 0.72
CA GLY A 6 6.00 -2.58 1.36
C GLY A 6 5.46 -3.95 0.97
N THR A 7 5.46 -4.91 1.88
CA THR A 7 4.68 -6.13 1.73
C THR A 7 3.22 -5.73 1.92
N VAL A 8 2.48 -5.59 0.81
CA VAL A 8 1.02 -5.63 0.84
C VAL A 8 0.68 -7.04 1.30
N SER A 9 0.33 -7.18 2.57
CA SER A 9 -0.21 -8.43 3.09
C SER A 9 -1.61 -8.55 2.51
N ALA A 10 -1.71 -9.11 1.30
CA ALA A 10 -2.98 -9.59 0.78
C ALA A 10 -3.49 -10.59 1.80
N SER A 11 -4.52 -10.21 2.55
CA SER A 11 -5.23 -11.12 3.42
C SER A 11 -5.80 -12.21 2.53
N LEU A 12 -5.11 -13.35 2.45
CA LEU A 12 -5.66 -14.56 1.84
C LEU A 12 -7.03 -14.78 2.49
N ILE A 13 -8.09 -14.73 1.69
CA ILE A 13 -9.41 -15.11 2.16
C ILE A 13 -9.33 -16.61 2.46
N VAL A 14 -9.10 -16.92 3.73
CA VAL A 14 -9.04 -18.29 4.24
C VAL A 14 -10.45 -18.87 4.16
N GLN A 15 -10.78 -19.54 3.06
CA GLN A 15 -12.00 -20.32 2.96
C GLN A 15 -11.72 -21.75 3.41
N THR A 16 -12.50 -22.23 4.38
CA THR A 16 -12.53 -23.65 4.76
C THR A 16 -13.53 -24.43 3.94
N LYS A 17 -13.35 -25.76 3.97
CA LYS A 17 -14.36 -26.67 3.44
C LYS A 17 -15.68 -26.46 4.20
N PRO A 18 -16.83 -26.40 3.50
CA PRO A 18 -18.13 -26.28 4.14
C PRO A 18 -18.35 -27.35 5.21
N GLY A 19 -18.72 -26.93 6.43
CA GLY A 19 -18.91 -27.81 7.58
C GLY A 19 -17.66 -28.07 8.43
N CYS A 20 -16.51 -27.45 8.12
CA CYS A 20 -15.30 -27.50 8.94
C CYS A 20 -15.06 -26.17 9.68
N PRO A 21 -14.51 -26.21 10.91
CA PRO A 21 -14.04 -25.01 11.60
C PRO A 21 -12.94 -24.29 10.79
N ASP A 22 -13.00 -22.95 10.72
CA ASP A 22 -12.06 -22.09 10.00
C ASP A 22 -10.99 -21.45 10.87
N LYS A 23 -11.14 -21.60 12.19
CA LYS A 23 -10.20 -21.10 13.17
C LYS A 23 -10.00 -22.11 14.29
N CYS A 24 -8.80 -22.06 14.85
CA CYS A 24 -8.51 -22.64 16.15
C CYS A 24 -7.87 -21.56 17.01
N GLY A 25 -8.63 -21.03 17.96
CA GLY A 25 -8.25 -19.85 18.71
C GLY A 25 -8.04 -18.66 17.77
N ASN A 26 -6.83 -18.09 17.77
CA ASN A 26 -6.47 -16.97 16.89
C ASN A 26 -5.82 -17.40 15.57
N VAL A 27 -5.71 -18.71 15.31
CA VAL A 27 -5.07 -19.25 14.11
C VAL A 27 -6.14 -19.59 13.07
N SER A 28 -6.05 -18.99 11.88
CA SER A 28 -6.91 -19.34 10.75
C SER A 28 -6.41 -20.62 10.07
N ILE A 29 -7.31 -21.54 9.75
CA ILE A 29 -6.98 -22.85 9.16
C ILE A 29 -7.56 -22.90 7.75
N PRO A 30 -6.74 -22.75 6.70
CA PRO A 30 -7.23 -22.88 5.33
C PRO A 30 -7.47 -24.34 4.94
N TYR A 31 -8.42 -24.58 4.05
CA TYR A 31 -8.44 -25.83 3.29
C TYR A 31 -7.13 -25.96 2.47
N PRO A 32 -6.51 -27.15 2.31
CA PRO A 32 -7.01 -28.51 2.55
C PRO A 32 -6.93 -29.03 3.99
N PHE A 33 -6.54 -28.18 4.94
CA PHE A 33 -6.42 -28.58 6.34
C PHE A 33 -7.77 -28.63 7.04
N GLY A 34 -7.85 -29.51 8.03
CA GLY A 34 -8.92 -29.56 9.01
C GLY A 34 -8.30 -29.95 10.35
N ILE A 35 -8.83 -29.39 11.43
CA ILE A 35 -8.54 -29.87 12.78
C ILE A 35 -9.68 -30.78 13.21
N PHE A 36 -9.30 -31.97 13.66
CA PHE A 36 -10.18 -32.90 14.33
C PHE A 36 -9.43 -33.32 15.59
N ASP A 37 -10.03 -33.15 16.76
CA ASP A 37 -9.59 -33.91 17.93
C ASP A 37 -10.11 -35.37 17.81
N ALA A 38 -9.69 -36.24 18.73
CA ALA A 38 -10.16 -37.62 18.74
C ALA A 38 -11.66 -37.77 19.13
N ALA A 39 -12.33 -36.69 19.55
CA ALA A 39 -13.68 -36.69 20.13
C ALA A 39 -14.72 -35.73 19.49
N GLY A 40 -14.35 -34.97 18.47
CA GLY A 40 -15.16 -33.94 17.79
C GLY A 40 -15.16 -32.50 18.37
N GLY A 41 -14.32 -32.14 19.35
CA GLY A 41 -14.23 -30.83 20.03
C GLY A 41 -13.14 -29.85 19.53
N GLU A 42 -13.31 -28.57 19.90
CA GLU A 42 -12.50 -27.40 19.49
C GLU A 42 -11.33 -27.08 20.44
N GLU A 43 -10.35 -27.97 20.61
CA GLU A 43 -9.14 -27.66 21.38
C GLU A 43 -7.88 -27.62 20.51
N CYS A 44 -7.25 -26.44 20.44
CA CYS A 44 -5.97 -26.18 19.76
C CYS A 44 -4.75 -26.61 20.59
N SER A 45 -4.99 -27.26 21.72
CA SER A 45 -3.99 -27.66 22.70
C SER A 45 -4.19 -29.13 23.02
N ILE A 46 -3.09 -29.85 23.17
CA ILE A 46 -3.13 -31.25 23.57
C ILE A 46 -3.23 -31.27 25.09
N ASN A 47 -4.43 -31.60 25.58
CA ASN A 47 -4.63 -31.80 27.01
C ASN A 47 -3.96 -33.12 27.43
N GLY A 48 -2.83 -32.99 28.12
CA GLY A 48 -2.22 -34.05 28.91
C GLY A 48 -2.35 -33.74 30.40
N VAL A 49 -2.37 -34.76 31.24
CA VAL A 49 -2.16 -34.57 32.67
C VAL A 49 -0.91 -35.35 33.02
N GLY A 50 0.03 -34.62 33.64
CA GLY A 50 1.29 -34.96 34.30
C GLY A 50 2.41 -35.73 33.59
N SER A 51 3.52 -35.99 34.31
CA SER A 51 4.91 -36.20 33.80
C SER A 51 4.96 -36.71 32.36
N GLY A 52 5.11 -35.76 31.44
CA GLY A 52 4.85 -35.88 30.01
C GLY A 52 5.92 -36.65 29.26
N TYR A 53 5.60 -37.87 28.86
CA TYR A 53 6.09 -38.31 27.56
C TYR A 53 5.05 -38.01 26.50
N ALA A 54 5.46 -37.34 25.43
CA ALA A 54 4.61 -37.15 24.27
C ALA A 54 4.91 -38.26 23.26
N ASN A 55 3.90 -39.06 22.91
CA ASN A 55 3.99 -39.90 21.72
C ASN A 55 3.45 -39.09 20.55
N VAL A 56 4.33 -38.79 19.61
CA VAL A 56 3.95 -38.30 18.30
C VAL A 56 3.77 -39.52 17.41
N VAL A 57 2.56 -39.74 16.93
CA VAL A 57 2.27 -40.78 15.93
C VAL A 57 2.13 -40.10 14.58
N GLU A 58 3.03 -40.45 13.68
CA GLU A 58 3.02 -40.01 12.29
C GLU A 58 2.56 -41.16 11.42
N ARG A 59 1.59 -40.87 10.54
CA ARG A 59 1.21 -41.80 9.48
C ARG A 59 1.69 -41.23 8.16
N ASN A 60 2.15 -42.11 7.27
CA ASN A 60 2.36 -41.82 5.85
C ASN A 60 1.59 -42.90 5.07
N SER A 61 0.88 -42.53 4.01
CA SER A 61 0.10 -43.49 3.21
C SER A 61 0.95 -44.50 2.43
N SER A 62 2.27 -44.44 2.57
CA SER A 62 3.22 -45.24 1.79
C SER A 62 4.41 -45.83 2.57
N ILE A 63 4.16 -46.41 3.77
CA ILE A 63 5.05 -47.32 4.54
C ILE A 63 5.62 -46.69 5.84
N ALA A 64 5.46 -47.44 6.95
CA ALA A 64 5.90 -47.23 8.35
C ALA A 64 5.15 -46.17 9.19
N GLU A 65 4.47 -46.61 10.26
CA GLU A 65 4.13 -45.76 11.40
C GLU A 65 5.43 -45.39 12.11
N TYR A 66 5.79 -44.11 12.06
CA TYR A 66 6.91 -43.58 12.81
C TYR A 66 6.36 -42.96 14.09
N SER A 67 6.89 -43.40 15.24
CA SER A 67 6.55 -42.78 16.51
C SER A 67 7.79 -42.14 17.11
N SER A 68 7.70 -40.84 17.36
CA SER A 68 8.72 -40.10 18.09
C SER A 68 8.30 -39.96 19.55
N LEU A 69 9.21 -40.29 20.46
CA LEU A 69 9.00 -40.15 21.90
C LEU A 69 9.75 -38.93 22.41
N CYS A 70 9.01 -37.95 22.91
CA CYS A 70 9.57 -36.85 23.69
C CYS A 70 9.42 -37.21 25.15
N ARG A 71 10.49 -37.30 25.93
CA ARG A 71 10.39 -37.59 27.38
C ARG A 71 11.08 -36.49 28.17
N SER A 72 10.38 -35.99 29.18
CA SER A 72 10.98 -35.17 30.24
C SER A 72 10.84 -35.85 31.60
N ALA A 73 11.80 -35.60 32.48
CA ALA A 73 11.78 -36.05 33.87
C ALA A 73 12.46 -35.00 34.76
N CYS A 74 11.97 -34.83 35.98
CA CYS A 74 12.64 -34.04 37.00
C CYS A 74 12.22 -34.56 38.38
N ASP A 75 13.16 -34.58 39.32
CA ASP A 75 12.89 -34.99 40.71
C ASP A 75 12.86 -33.79 41.65
N VAL A 76 13.66 -32.76 41.35
CA VAL A 76 13.74 -31.49 42.10
C VAL A 76 13.85 -30.31 41.13
N ARG A 77 13.38 -29.14 41.56
CA ARG A 77 13.29 -27.93 40.72
C ARG A 77 14.67 -27.40 40.32
N GLU A 78 15.67 -27.58 41.16
CA GLU A 78 17.04 -27.08 40.95
C GLU A 78 17.75 -27.76 39.78
N ASN A 79 17.27 -28.93 39.34
CA ASN A 79 17.82 -29.64 38.18
C ASN A 79 17.32 -29.08 36.84
N ILE A 80 16.48 -28.04 36.87
CA ILE A 80 15.89 -27.43 35.69
C ILE A 80 16.79 -26.30 35.20
N GLU A 81 17.22 -26.41 33.94
CA GLU A 81 18.00 -25.39 33.26
C GLU A 81 17.07 -24.43 32.50
N GLU A 82 17.10 -23.15 32.87
CA GLU A 82 16.35 -22.09 32.18
C GLU A 82 16.73 -22.01 30.69
N GLY A 83 15.72 -21.98 29.81
CA GLY A 83 15.90 -21.93 28.37
C GLY A 83 16.27 -23.25 27.69
N SER A 84 16.51 -24.33 28.44
CA SER A 84 16.86 -25.65 27.90
C SER A 84 15.65 -26.60 27.91
N CYS A 85 15.39 -27.28 26.79
CA CYS A 85 14.26 -28.22 26.66
C CYS A 85 14.73 -29.61 26.16
N ASN A 86 15.70 -30.19 26.88
CA ASN A 86 16.41 -31.42 26.51
C ASN A 86 16.14 -32.62 27.44
N GLY A 87 15.00 -32.64 28.11
CA GLY A 87 14.55 -33.76 28.95
C GLY A 87 14.48 -33.46 30.45
N SER A 88 14.98 -32.31 30.91
CA SER A 88 14.84 -31.86 32.31
C SER A 88 13.65 -30.92 32.44
N GLY A 89 12.50 -31.42 32.86
CA GLY A 89 11.24 -30.66 32.98
C GLY A 89 10.58 -30.22 31.66
N CYS A 90 11.32 -30.23 30.55
CA CYS A 90 10.82 -29.94 29.20
C CYS A 90 11.50 -30.85 28.19
N CYS A 91 10.79 -31.26 27.16
CA CYS A 91 11.37 -31.91 25.99
C CYS A 91 10.74 -31.31 24.72
N GLN A 92 11.51 -31.25 23.63
CA GLN A 92 11.02 -30.79 22.33
C GLN A 92 11.32 -31.81 21.24
N LEU A 93 10.45 -31.86 20.24
CA LEU A 93 10.64 -32.64 19.02
C LEU A 93 10.29 -31.78 17.81
N THR A 94 11.10 -31.91 16.75
CA THR A 94 10.80 -31.31 15.46
C THR A 94 9.87 -32.24 14.69
N ILE A 95 8.80 -31.70 14.12
CA ILE A 95 7.91 -32.47 13.24
C ILE A 95 8.68 -32.85 11.96
N PRO A 96 8.79 -34.14 11.62
CA PRO A 96 9.42 -34.57 10.38
C PRO A 96 8.67 -34.06 9.15
N LYS A 97 9.42 -33.83 8.07
CA LYS A 97 8.87 -33.42 6.78
C LYS A 97 8.14 -34.58 6.10
N GLY A 98 7.14 -34.26 5.28
CA GLY A 98 6.46 -35.24 4.42
C GLY A 98 5.44 -36.14 5.12
N ILE A 99 4.96 -35.74 6.31
CA ILE A 99 3.85 -36.43 6.99
C ILE A 99 2.50 -35.92 6.47
N ASN A 100 1.51 -36.81 6.39
CA ASN A 100 0.14 -36.44 6.02
C ASN A 100 -0.81 -36.42 7.22
N PHE A 101 -0.36 -36.93 8.37
CA PHE A 101 -1.10 -36.96 9.61
C PHE A 101 -0.14 -36.82 10.78
N PHE A 102 -0.50 -35.94 11.73
CA PHE A 102 0.21 -35.72 12.98
C PHE A 102 -0.78 -35.85 14.13
N GLN A 103 -0.47 -36.73 15.08
CA GLN A 103 -1.16 -36.80 16.35
C GLN A 103 -0.12 -36.78 17.47
N ALA A 104 -0.29 -35.89 18.42
CA ALA A 104 0.52 -35.88 19.63
C ALA A 104 -0.36 -36.14 20.85
N ASN A 105 0.10 -37.04 21.71
CA ASN A 105 -0.58 -37.43 22.94
C ASN A 105 0.40 -37.23 24.10
N VAL A 106 -0.03 -36.59 25.18
CA VAL A 106 0.79 -36.36 26.38
C VAL A 106 0.32 -37.32 27.48
N TYR A 107 1.24 -38.13 28.00
CA TYR A 107 0.96 -39.15 29.01
C TYR A 107 1.67 -38.87 30.33
N THR A 108 1.03 -39.31 31.42
CA THR A 108 1.53 -39.24 32.80
C THR A 108 2.42 -40.40 33.20
N SER A 109 3.38 -40.17 34.09
CA SER A 109 3.93 -41.23 34.94
C SER A 109 2.85 -41.84 35.85
N SER A 110 3.04 -43.09 36.29
CA SER A 110 2.10 -43.83 37.17
C SER A 110 1.73 -43.10 38.46
N ASP A 111 2.58 -42.18 38.92
CA ASP A 111 2.44 -41.52 40.22
C ASP A 111 1.70 -40.16 40.12
N ASN A 112 1.19 -39.80 38.95
CA ASN A 112 0.38 -38.58 38.70
C ASN A 112 0.93 -37.30 39.36
N HIS A 113 2.24 -37.06 39.20
CA HIS A 113 2.97 -35.91 39.76
C HIS A 113 3.00 -35.78 41.29
N THR A 114 2.55 -36.79 42.03
CA THR A 114 2.49 -36.74 43.51
C THR A 114 3.84 -36.39 44.18
N LYS A 115 4.96 -36.78 43.58
CA LYS A 115 6.32 -36.51 44.09
C LYS A 115 6.86 -35.12 43.78
N VAL A 116 6.34 -34.46 42.75
CA VAL A 116 6.82 -33.15 42.26
C VAL A 116 5.74 -32.06 42.33
N TRP A 117 4.59 -32.39 42.93
CA TRP A 117 3.41 -31.53 43.04
C TRP A 117 3.70 -30.13 43.57
N SER A 118 4.75 -29.93 44.38
CA SER A 118 5.13 -28.61 44.87
C SER A 118 5.55 -27.61 43.79
N PHE A 119 5.94 -28.08 42.59
CA PHE A 119 6.41 -27.22 41.51
C PHE A 119 6.04 -27.69 40.09
N ASP A 120 5.44 -28.87 39.94
CA ASP A 120 4.97 -29.42 38.66
C ASP A 120 3.62 -30.13 38.89
N HIS A 121 2.53 -29.48 38.49
CA HIS A 121 1.16 -29.95 38.73
C HIS A 121 0.57 -30.71 37.55
N CYS A 122 1.03 -30.44 36.34
CA CYS A 122 0.42 -30.90 35.10
C CYS A 122 1.48 -30.96 33.99
N SER A 123 1.19 -31.68 32.92
CA SER A 123 2.09 -31.73 31.76
C SER A 123 1.31 -31.36 30.52
N TYR A 124 1.95 -30.61 29.65
CA TYR A 124 1.28 -29.96 28.54
C TYR A 124 2.05 -30.18 27.25
N GLY A 125 1.34 -30.19 26.13
CA GLY A 125 1.93 -30.21 24.80
C GLY A 125 1.49 -28.97 24.03
N ILE A 126 2.46 -28.30 23.40
CA ILE A 126 2.22 -27.21 22.45
C ILE A 126 2.91 -27.51 21.15
N LEU A 127 2.29 -27.04 20.07
CA LEU A 127 2.92 -26.96 18.77
C LEU A 127 3.17 -25.48 18.45
N ALA A 128 4.40 -25.15 18.11
CA ALA A 128 4.82 -23.80 17.80
C ALA A 128 5.88 -23.83 16.68
N GLU A 129 6.08 -22.68 16.04
CA GLU A 129 7.20 -22.44 15.15
C GLU A 129 8.52 -22.69 15.88
N GLN A 130 9.50 -23.19 15.13
CA GLN A 130 10.83 -23.47 15.66
C GLN A 130 11.41 -22.22 16.32
N ASP A 131 12.00 -22.38 17.50
CA ASP A 131 12.63 -21.32 18.31
C ASP A 131 11.68 -20.21 18.81
N ALA A 132 10.38 -20.29 18.54
CA ALA A 132 9.40 -19.30 19.02
C ALA A 132 9.07 -19.47 20.51
N TYR A 133 9.36 -20.64 21.09
CA TYR A 133 9.13 -20.94 22.50
C TYR A 133 10.45 -21.00 23.28
N THR A 134 10.51 -20.31 24.41
CA THR A 134 11.59 -20.44 25.39
C THR A 134 11.03 -20.99 26.69
N PHE A 135 11.51 -22.17 27.08
CA PHE A 135 11.13 -22.82 28.33
C PHE A 135 11.66 -22.04 29.53
N ARG A 136 10.82 -21.87 30.55
CA ARG A 136 11.17 -21.32 31.86
C ARG A 136 10.76 -22.27 32.96
N ALA A 137 11.52 -22.36 34.06
CA ALA A 137 11.14 -23.22 35.18
C ALA A 137 9.82 -22.78 35.84
N SER A 138 9.45 -21.49 35.70
CA SER A 138 8.13 -20.98 36.11
C SER A 138 6.97 -21.58 35.32
N ASP A 139 7.22 -22.14 34.13
CA ASP A 139 6.18 -22.69 33.28
C ASP A 139 5.53 -23.95 33.88
N LEU A 140 6.25 -24.69 34.73
CA LEU A 140 5.73 -25.85 35.46
C LEU A 140 4.72 -25.47 36.55
N LEU A 141 4.72 -24.20 36.97
CA LEU A 141 3.78 -23.66 37.95
C LEU A 141 2.49 -23.14 37.32
N LEU A 142 2.42 -23.07 35.98
CA LEU A 142 1.27 -22.52 35.29
C LEU A 142 0.05 -23.41 35.49
N SER A 143 -1.10 -22.76 35.63
CA SER A 143 -2.38 -23.44 35.53
C SER A 143 -2.61 -23.90 34.08
N SER A 144 -3.53 -24.85 33.87
CA SER A 144 -3.90 -25.28 32.52
C SER A 144 -4.37 -24.09 31.66
N THR A 145 -5.13 -23.17 32.25
CA THR A 145 -5.63 -21.98 31.55
C THR A 145 -4.51 -21.03 31.15
N ASP A 146 -3.54 -20.77 32.03
CA ASP A 146 -2.44 -19.85 31.74
C ASP A 146 -1.50 -20.42 30.68
N PHE A 147 -1.25 -21.73 30.75
CA PHE A 147 -0.43 -22.41 29.77
C PHE A 147 -1.11 -22.44 28.38
N ILE A 148 -2.43 -22.64 28.31
CA ILE A 148 -3.20 -22.53 27.06
C ILE A 148 -3.09 -21.13 26.47
N VAL A 149 -3.22 -20.08 27.30
CA VAL A 149 -3.08 -18.69 26.83
C VAL A 149 -1.67 -18.44 26.29
N LYS A 150 -0.63 -18.94 26.99
CA LYS A 150 0.75 -18.85 26.53
C LYS A 150 0.94 -19.56 25.18
N GLY A 151 0.44 -20.78 25.04
CA GLY A 151 0.50 -21.56 23.81
C GLY A 151 -0.22 -20.90 22.63
N LYS A 152 -1.42 -20.36 22.85
CA LYS A 152 -2.18 -19.61 21.83
C LYS A 152 -1.46 -18.35 21.33
N GLY A 153 -0.53 -17.81 22.11
CA GLY A 153 0.29 -16.66 21.73
C GLY A 153 1.50 -17.02 20.86
N LEU A 154 1.81 -18.30 20.67
CA LEU A 154 2.95 -18.73 19.88
C LEU A 154 2.57 -18.80 18.39
N PRO A 155 3.45 -18.34 17.49
CA PRO A 155 3.24 -18.49 16.06
C PRO A 155 3.31 -19.96 15.67
N LEU A 156 2.53 -20.35 14.66
CA LEU A 156 2.57 -21.66 14.03
C LEU A 156 2.51 -21.46 12.52
N VAL A 157 3.54 -21.93 11.81
CA VAL A 157 3.61 -21.92 10.35
C VAL A 157 3.77 -23.36 9.87
N LEU A 158 2.80 -23.84 9.11
CA LEU A 158 2.84 -25.16 8.49
C LEU A 158 3.30 -25.01 7.04
N ASP A 159 4.42 -25.63 6.69
CA ASP A 159 4.85 -25.82 5.30
C ASP A 159 4.26 -27.13 4.78
N TRP A 160 3.54 -27.06 3.65
CA TRP A 160 2.70 -28.15 3.18
C TRP A 160 2.67 -28.24 1.65
N ALA A 161 2.33 -29.42 1.16
CA ALA A 161 2.17 -29.70 -0.26
C ALA A 161 1.07 -30.74 -0.48
N ILE A 162 0.45 -30.73 -1.65
CA ILE A 162 -0.56 -31.69 -2.08
C ILE A 162 0.11 -32.90 -2.71
N GLY A 163 -0.22 -34.07 -2.15
CA GLY A 163 0.26 -35.35 -2.65
C GLY A 163 1.78 -35.43 -2.68
N ASN A 164 2.31 -36.27 -3.57
CA ASN A 164 3.75 -36.49 -3.73
C ASN A 164 4.23 -36.27 -5.18
N LYS A 165 3.34 -35.76 -6.05
CA LYS A 165 3.59 -35.53 -7.47
C LYS A 165 3.96 -34.08 -7.70
N THR A 166 4.69 -33.81 -8.78
CA THR A 166 4.86 -32.46 -9.32
C THR A 166 3.58 -31.96 -10.00
N CYS A 167 3.51 -30.66 -10.27
CA CYS A 167 2.46 -30.01 -11.04
C CYS A 167 2.26 -30.65 -12.42
N GLU A 168 3.35 -31.00 -13.07
CA GLU A 168 3.39 -31.66 -14.37
C GLU A 168 2.74 -33.05 -14.28
N GLU A 169 3.22 -33.87 -13.34
CA GLU A 169 2.70 -35.23 -13.14
C GLU A 169 1.23 -35.25 -12.68
N ALA A 170 0.83 -34.31 -11.82
CA ALA A 170 -0.54 -34.20 -11.34
C ALA A 170 -1.51 -33.81 -12.46
N ARG A 171 -1.10 -32.88 -13.32
CA ARG A 171 -1.85 -32.44 -14.50
C ARG A 171 -2.00 -33.55 -15.53
N ASP A 172 -0.92 -34.25 -15.85
CA ASP A 172 -0.94 -35.35 -16.83
C ASP A 172 -1.78 -36.54 -16.35
N SER A 173 -1.87 -36.74 -15.03
CA SER A 173 -2.71 -37.79 -14.44
C SER A 173 -4.15 -37.36 -14.14
N GLY A 174 -4.54 -36.12 -14.47
CA GLY A 174 -5.88 -35.59 -14.21
C GLY A 174 -6.23 -35.45 -12.72
N ALA A 175 -5.21 -35.44 -11.85
CA ALA A 175 -5.33 -35.38 -10.39
C ALA A 175 -4.86 -34.02 -9.83
N LEU A 176 -4.90 -32.97 -10.66
CA LEU A 176 -4.57 -31.62 -10.24
C LEU A 176 -5.69 -31.07 -9.34
N ALA A 177 -5.34 -30.67 -8.12
CA ALA A 177 -6.28 -30.15 -7.13
C ALA A 177 -6.61 -28.66 -7.34
N CYS A 178 -5.78 -27.95 -8.12
CA CYS A 178 -5.95 -26.53 -8.40
C CYS A 178 -7.22 -26.28 -9.22
N GLN A 179 -8.02 -25.33 -8.79
CA GLN A 179 -9.24 -24.88 -9.45
C GLN A 179 -8.93 -23.79 -10.48
N GLU A 180 -9.98 -23.29 -11.13
CA GLU A 180 -9.89 -22.22 -12.12
C GLU A 180 -9.22 -20.94 -11.59
N ASN A 181 -8.57 -20.21 -12.49
CA ASN A 181 -7.82 -18.97 -12.24
C ASN A 181 -6.69 -19.11 -11.20
N SER A 182 -6.05 -20.27 -11.14
CA SER A 182 -4.94 -20.54 -10.22
C SER A 182 -3.74 -21.19 -10.91
N ASN A 183 -2.55 -20.85 -10.42
CA ASN A 183 -1.27 -21.46 -10.78
C ASN A 183 -1.01 -22.69 -9.91
N CYS A 184 -0.40 -23.71 -10.50
CA CYS A 184 0.25 -24.78 -9.76
C CYS A 184 1.73 -24.44 -9.55
N ILE A 185 2.22 -24.60 -8.32
CA ILE A 185 3.59 -24.33 -7.91
C ILE A 185 4.15 -25.59 -7.23
N ASN A 186 5.23 -26.15 -7.78
CA ASN A 186 5.94 -27.27 -7.15
C ASN A 186 6.48 -26.86 -5.77
N SER A 187 6.42 -27.75 -4.79
CA SER A 187 6.98 -27.48 -3.46
C SER A 187 8.51 -27.58 -3.50
N ASP A 188 9.20 -26.57 -2.97
CA ASP A 188 10.67 -26.54 -2.94
C ASP A 188 11.25 -27.42 -1.81
N ASN A 189 10.50 -27.57 -0.72
CA ASN A 189 10.97 -28.18 0.52
C ASN A 189 10.46 -29.61 0.75
N ASN A 190 9.41 -30.01 0.05
CA ASN A 190 8.69 -31.26 0.21
C ASN A 190 8.31 -31.84 -1.16
N LEU A 191 8.00 -33.13 -1.23
CA LEU A 191 7.35 -33.69 -2.42
C LEU A 191 5.92 -33.16 -2.51
N GLY A 192 5.46 -32.87 -3.73
CA GLY A 192 4.11 -32.35 -3.98
C GLY A 192 4.10 -30.97 -4.62
N TYR A 193 2.92 -30.37 -4.68
CA TYR A 193 2.69 -29.03 -5.20
C TYR A 193 1.66 -28.25 -4.37
N ARG A 194 1.58 -26.94 -4.58
CA ARG A 194 0.54 -26.06 -4.04
C ARG A 194 -0.12 -25.27 -5.17
N CYS A 195 -1.31 -24.77 -4.92
CA CYS A 195 -2.04 -23.88 -5.81
C CYS A 195 -2.05 -22.46 -5.23
N SER A 196 -1.92 -21.46 -6.10
CA SER A 196 -2.06 -20.05 -5.76
C SER A 196 -2.92 -19.35 -6.81
N CYS A 197 -3.72 -18.36 -6.43
CA CYS A 197 -4.45 -17.57 -7.41
C CYS A 197 -3.51 -16.87 -8.41
N PHE A 198 -4.01 -16.60 -9.61
CA PHE A 198 -3.35 -15.67 -10.53
C PHE A 198 -3.27 -14.27 -9.92
N ASP A 199 -2.33 -13.44 -10.41
CA ASP A 199 -2.26 -12.04 -10.03
C ASP A 199 -3.59 -11.33 -10.38
N GLY A 200 -4.10 -10.52 -9.45
CA GLY A 200 -5.42 -9.87 -9.59
C GLY A 200 -6.62 -10.78 -9.27
N TYR A 201 -6.39 -11.98 -8.75
CA TYR A 201 -7.45 -12.89 -8.30
C TYR A 201 -7.31 -13.21 -6.81
N GLU A 202 -8.44 -13.42 -6.14
CA GLU A 202 -8.51 -13.78 -4.71
C GLU A 202 -9.46 -14.95 -4.44
N GLY A 203 -9.41 -15.48 -3.22
CA GLY A 203 -10.23 -16.62 -2.79
C GLY A 203 -9.39 -17.88 -2.56
N ASN A 204 -10.05 -19.03 -2.55
CA ASN A 204 -9.39 -20.31 -2.30
C ASN A 204 -9.15 -21.08 -3.62
N PRO A 205 -7.88 -21.31 -4.02
CA PRO A 205 -7.55 -21.97 -5.28
C PRO A 205 -7.86 -23.47 -5.31
N TYR A 206 -8.35 -24.06 -4.22
CA TYR A 206 -8.65 -25.49 -4.10
C TYR A 206 -10.15 -25.80 -4.04
N LEU A 207 -10.99 -24.79 -3.80
CA LEU A 207 -12.44 -24.95 -3.68
C LEU A 207 -13.14 -24.35 -4.90
N SER A 208 -14.14 -25.03 -5.45
CA SER A 208 -14.98 -24.46 -6.50
C SER A 208 -15.75 -23.25 -5.96
N PRO A 209 -15.83 -22.12 -6.69
CA PRO A 209 -15.50 -21.90 -8.11
C PRO A 209 -14.03 -21.56 -8.45
N GLY A 210 -13.09 -21.71 -7.51
CA GLY A 210 -11.70 -21.33 -7.65
C GLY A 210 -11.47 -19.86 -7.31
N CYS A 211 -10.39 -19.30 -7.83
CA CYS A 211 -10.07 -17.90 -7.58
C CYS A 211 -10.98 -16.98 -8.40
N GLN A 212 -11.45 -15.91 -7.76
CA GLN A 212 -12.32 -14.92 -8.33
C GLN A 212 -11.56 -13.63 -8.61
N ASP A 213 -12.01 -12.92 -9.63
CA ASP A 213 -11.45 -11.63 -10.02
C ASP A 213 -11.57 -10.62 -8.88
N VAL A 214 -10.47 -9.97 -8.52
CA VAL A 214 -10.49 -8.85 -7.57
C VAL A 214 -10.99 -7.62 -8.32
N ASN A 215 -12.10 -7.04 -7.89
CA ASN A 215 -12.57 -5.79 -8.45
C ASN A 215 -11.97 -4.60 -7.71
N GLU A 216 -10.81 -4.11 -8.15
CA GLU A 216 -10.12 -3.00 -7.49
C GLU A 216 -10.90 -1.68 -7.57
N CYS A 217 -11.93 -1.60 -8.42
CA CYS A 217 -12.77 -0.43 -8.58
C CYS A 217 -13.98 -0.40 -7.63
N GLU A 218 -14.35 -1.53 -7.00
CA GLU A 218 -15.57 -1.64 -6.18
C GLU A 218 -15.45 -0.90 -4.85
N ASN A 219 -14.31 -1.07 -4.15
CA ASN A 219 -14.08 -0.40 -2.88
C ASN A 219 -13.42 0.97 -3.10
N GLN A 220 -14.14 2.05 -2.78
CA GLN A 220 -13.65 3.41 -2.93
C GLN A 220 -12.40 3.71 -2.06
N SER A 221 -12.28 3.07 -0.89
CA SER A 221 -11.15 3.30 0.03
C SER A 221 -9.85 2.69 -0.50
N ASP A 222 -9.95 1.53 -1.16
CA ASP A 222 -8.81 0.78 -1.70
C ASP A 222 -8.60 1.03 -3.20
N ASN A 223 -9.44 1.88 -3.82
CA ASN A 223 -9.38 2.14 -5.25
C ASN A 223 -7.99 2.69 -5.65
N PRO A 224 -7.26 2.02 -6.55
CA PRO A 224 -5.90 2.39 -6.93
C PRO A 224 -5.84 3.60 -7.88
N CYS A 225 -6.96 4.09 -8.38
CA CYS A 225 -7.03 5.20 -9.33
C CYS A 225 -7.29 6.56 -8.65
N VAL A 226 -6.72 7.62 -9.22
CA VAL A 226 -7.05 9.02 -8.91
C VAL A 226 -8.25 9.50 -9.74
N GLY A 227 -8.35 9.01 -10.98
CA GLY A 227 -9.41 9.35 -11.93
C GLY A 227 -10.50 8.30 -11.98
N ASN A 228 -10.95 7.97 -13.20
CA ASN A 228 -11.96 6.93 -13.42
C ASN A 228 -11.30 5.54 -13.47
N CYS A 229 -11.87 4.59 -12.74
CA CYS A 229 -11.39 3.22 -12.62
C CYS A 229 -12.26 2.31 -13.49
N THR A 230 -11.65 1.40 -14.24
CA THR A 230 -12.37 0.35 -14.97
C THR A 230 -11.76 -1.00 -14.66
N ASN A 231 -12.58 -1.87 -14.08
CA ASN A 231 -12.19 -3.23 -13.73
C ASN A 231 -12.08 -4.10 -14.99
N THR A 232 -11.09 -4.98 -15.02
CA THR A 232 -10.87 -5.99 -16.06
C THR A 232 -10.49 -7.31 -15.40
N LYS A 233 -10.65 -8.44 -16.09
CA LYS A 233 -10.32 -9.73 -15.47
C LYS A 233 -8.81 -9.82 -15.18
N GLY A 234 -8.45 -9.96 -13.90
CA GLY A 234 -7.10 -10.01 -13.37
C GLY A 234 -6.39 -8.66 -13.27
N SER A 235 -7.07 -7.53 -13.56
CA SER A 235 -6.41 -6.22 -13.54
C SER A 235 -7.39 -5.05 -13.60
N TYR A 236 -6.86 -3.85 -13.64
CA TYR A 236 -7.63 -2.62 -13.83
C TYR A 236 -6.83 -1.61 -14.63
N TYR A 237 -7.55 -0.68 -15.27
CA TYR A 237 -6.93 0.50 -15.83
C TYR A 237 -7.60 1.78 -15.33
N CYS A 238 -6.76 2.80 -15.13
CA CYS A 238 -7.18 4.11 -14.68
C CYS A 238 -7.16 5.09 -15.85
N THR A 239 -8.10 6.01 -15.86
CA THR A 239 -8.15 7.09 -16.85
C THR A 239 -8.32 8.44 -16.17
N CYS A 240 -7.72 9.47 -16.74
CA CYS A 240 -7.80 10.82 -16.19
C CYS A 240 -9.08 11.54 -16.61
N PRO A 241 -9.69 12.35 -15.72
CA PRO A 241 -10.83 13.19 -16.07
C PRO A 241 -10.52 14.16 -17.21
N GLU A 242 -11.55 14.64 -17.92
CA GLU A 242 -11.39 15.58 -19.02
C GLU A 242 -10.52 16.80 -18.65
N GLY A 243 -9.59 17.15 -19.54
CA GLY A 243 -8.67 18.27 -19.34
C GLY A 243 -7.43 17.95 -18.48
N SER A 244 -7.31 16.71 -17.99
CA SER A 244 -6.11 16.21 -17.31
C SER A 244 -5.43 15.08 -18.09
N PHE A 245 -4.14 14.86 -17.85
CA PHE A 245 -3.32 13.85 -18.51
C PHE A 245 -2.47 13.09 -17.51
N GLY A 246 -2.10 11.85 -17.84
CA GLY A 246 -1.30 10.96 -17.00
C GLY A 246 -1.83 9.52 -17.05
N ASP A 247 -1.31 8.65 -16.19
CA ASP A 247 -1.69 7.23 -16.11
C ASP A 247 -2.89 6.99 -15.19
N GLY A 248 -3.36 8.01 -14.47
CA GLY A 248 -4.53 7.94 -13.60
C GLY A 248 -4.36 7.09 -12.35
N ARG A 249 -3.17 6.53 -12.10
CA ARG A 249 -2.86 5.65 -10.96
C ARG A 249 -2.35 6.44 -9.77
N LYS A 250 -2.69 6.02 -8.55
CA LYS A 250 -2.20 6.63 -7.30
C LYS A 250 -0.72 6.35 -7.05
N ASP A 251 -0.24 5.17 -7.43
CA ASP A 251 1.15 4.73 -7.34
C ASP A 251 2.01 5.13 -8.58
N GLY A 252 1.39 5.78 -9.57
CA GLY A 252 2.01 6.22 -10.81
C GLY A 252 2.16 7.75 -10.93
N HIS A 253 2.02 8.26 -12.15
CA HIS A 253 2.04 9.69 -12.49
C HIS A 253 0.74 10.42 -12.12
N GLY A 254 -0.34 9.68 -11.84
CA GLY A 254 -1.64 10.21 -11.49
C GLY A 254 -2.25 11.03 -12.62
N CYS A 255 -3.01 12.07 -12.25
CA CYS A 255 -3.59 13.01 -13.20
C CYS A 255 -3.07 14.43 -12.97
N SER A 256 -2.53 15.02 -14.03
CA SER A 256 -2.02 16.38 -14.05
C SER A 256 -2.89 17.26 -14.94
N THR A 257 -3.24 18.46 -14.47
CA THR A 257 -3.88 19.48 -15.30
C THR A 257 -2.81 20.34 -15.96
N LYS A 258 -3.01 20.71 -17.23
CA LYS A 258 -2.20 21.78 -17.82
C LYS A 258 -2.50 23.05 -17.03
N LYS A 259 -1.56 23.52 -16.20
CA LYS A 259 -1.62 24.88 -15.68
C LYS A 259 -1.75 25.79 -16.90
N GLN A 260 -2.87 26.49 -17.02
CA GLN A 260 -2.98 27.60 -17.95
C GLN A 260 -2.00 28.65 -17.46
N VAL A 261 -0.75 28.53 -17.89
CA VAL A 261 0.17 29.65 -17.91
C VAL A 261 -0.47 30.58 -18.93
N VAL A 262 -1.30 31.51 -18.46
CA VAL A 262 -1.63 32.69 -19.25
C VAL A 262 -0.27 33.18 -19.74
N PRO A 263 0.01 33.16 -21.06
CA PRO A 263 1.37 33.31 -21.52
C PRO A 263 1.91 34.60 -20.92
N LEU A 264 3.04 34.54 -20.21
CA LEU A 264 3.67 35.72 -19.60
C LEU A 264 3.77 36.88 -20.62
N LEU A 265 3.87 36.51 -21.90
CA LEU A 265 3.77 37.36 -23.08
C LEU A 265 2.50 38.22 -23.15
N LYS A 266 1.30 37.70 -22.85
CA LYS A 266 0.04 38.48 -22.86
C LYS A 266 0.02 39.55 -21.76
N LEU A 267 0.57 39.24 -20.58
CA LEU A 267 0.70 40.23 -19.49
C LEU A 267 1.74 41.30 -19.85
N ALA A 268 2.89 40.91 -20.40
CA ALA A 268 3.94 41.82 -20.85
C ALA A 268 3.47 42.75 -21.98
N LEU A 269 2.70 42.22 -22.95
CA LEU A 269 2.10 43.01 -24.03
C LEU A 269 1.08 44.03 -23.51
N GLY A 270 0.26 43.65 -22.51
CA GLY A 270 -0.68 44.57 -21.87
C GLY A 270 0.00 45.73 -21.15
N ILE A 271 1.04 45.45 -20.36
CA ILE A 271 1.80 46.47 -19.62
C ILE A 271 2.58 47.38 -20.58
N GLY A 272 3.22 46.80 -21.61
CA GLY A 272 3.97 47.56 -22.61
C GLY A 272 3.08 48.50 -23.43
N SER A 273 1.90 48.03 -23.84
CA SER A 273 0.92 48.85 -24.56
C SER A 273 0.42 50.03 -23.71
N GLY A 274 0.08 49.79 -22.45
CA GLY A 274 -0.40 50.83 -21.54
C GLY A 274 0.64 51.94 -21.30
N LEU A 275 1.90 51.58 -21.06
CA LEU A 275 3.00 52.54 -20.86
C LEU A 275 3.24 53.38 -22.13
N LEU A 276 3.15 52.78 -23.31
CA LEU A 276 3.32 53.48 -24.58
C LEU A 276 2.25 54.57 -24.77
N PHE A 277 0.98 54.24 -24.56
CA PHE A 277 -0.12 55.21 -24.65
C PHE A 277 0.00 56.33 -23.61
N PHE A 278 0.48 56.01 -22.40
CA PHE A 278 0.72 57.01 -21.37
C PHE A 278 1.83 57.98 -21.77
N ILE A 279 2.96 57.48 -22.27
CA ILE A 279 4.08 58.31 -22.76
C ILE A 279 3.62 59.19 -23.91
N ILE A 280 2.86 58.65 -24.87
CA ILE A 280 2.30 59.43 -25.98
C ILE A 280 1.38 60.54 -25.43
N GLY A 281 0.47 60.23 -24.51
CA GLY A 281 -0.40 61.24 -23.87
C GLY A 281 0.38 62.34 -23.14
N CYS A 282 1.44 61.99 -22.40
CA CYS A 282 2.32 62.96 -21.76
C CYS A 282 3.08 63.83 -22.77
N CYS A 283 3.59 63.25 -23.86
CA CYS A 283 4.24 64.00 -24.93
C CYS A 283 3.26 64.99 -25.60
N TRP A 284 2.05 64.54 -25.95
CA TRP A 284 1.04 65.38 -26.58
C TRP A 284 0.63 66.55 -25.68
N SER A 285 0.38 66.29 -24.39
CA SER A 285 0.05 67.34 -23.43
C SER A 285 1.22 68.32 -23.22
N TYR A 286 2.47 67.83 -23.16
CA TYR A 286 3.66 68.69 -23.11
C TYR A 286 3.77 69.59 -24.35
N PHE A 287 3.63 69.03 -25.56
CA PHE A 287 3.67 69.82 -26.80
C PHE A 287 2.53 70.83 -26.87
N PHE A 288 1.34 70.47 -26.40
CA PHE A 288 0.20 71.38 -26.32
C PHE A 288 0.46 72.56 -25.38
N VAL A 289 0.99 72.30 -24.17
CA VAL A 289 1.37 73.34 -23.20
C VAL A 289 2.51 74.21 -23.74
N LYS A 290 3.51 73.61 -24.39
CA LYS A 290 4.63 74.34 -25.03
C LYS A 290 4.12 75.26 -26.14
N LYS A 291 3.21 74.78 -26.98
CA LYS A 291 2.58 75.58 -28.06
C LYS A 291 1.80 76.77 -27.47
N GLN A 292 0.98 76.52 -26.45
CA GLN A 292 0.25 77.57 -25.72
C GLN A 292 1.19 78.63 -25.12
N LYS A 293 2.31 78.23 -24.50
CA LYS A 293 3.31 79.16 -23.97
C LYS A 293 3.96 79.99 -25.07
N GLN A 294 4.29 79.40 -26.22
CA GLN A 294 4.89 80.12 -27.36
C GLN A 294 3.93 81.15 -27.97
N ILE A 295 2.62 80.83 -28.04
CA ILE A 295 1.60 81.78 -28.51
C ILE A 295 1.52 82.99 -27.57
N LYS A 296 1.40 82.76 -26.25
CA LYS A 296 1.37 83.86 -25.26
C LYS A 296 2.65 84.69 -25.25
N LEU A 297 3.80 84.08 -25.49
CA LEU A 297 5.07 84.79 -25.57
C LEU A 297 5.17 85.64 -26.85
N ARG A 298 4.66 85.14 -27.98
CA ARG A 298 4.53 85.91 -29.23
C ARG A 298 3.61 87.11 -29.06
N GLU A 299 2.48 86.96 -28.36
CA GLU A 299 1.58 88.09 -28.05
C GLU A 299 2.29 89.16 -27.21
N LYS A 300 3.01 88.76 -26.15
CA LYS A 300 3.81 89.71 -25.35
C LYS A 300 4.90 90.42 -26.17
N TYR A 301 5.60 89.71 -27.05
CA TYR A 301 6.58 90.33 -27.95
C TYR A 301 5.91 91.22 -28.99
N PHE A 302 4.70 90.89 -29.44
CA PHE A 302 3.92 91.72 -30.36
C PHE A 302 3.49 93.03 -29.69
N GLU A 303 3.08 93.00 -28.42
CA GLU A 303 2.76 94.21 -27.64
C GLU A 303 4.01 95.05 -27.34
N ASN A 304 5.08 94.42 -26.84
CA ASN A 304 6.32 95.13 -26.45
C ASN A 304 7.08 95.75 -27.63
N ASN A 305 7.03 95.14 -28.82
CA ASN A 305 7.68 95.68 -30.02
C ASN A 305 6.78 96.66 -30.81
N GLY A 306 5.71 97.18 -30.19
CA GLY A 306 4.86 98.18 -30.82
C GLY A 306 3.97 97.64 -31.95
N GLY A 307 3.58 96.36 -31.93
CA GLY A 307 2.71 95.74 -32.95
C GLY A 307 1.35 96.43 -33.13
N LEU A 308 0.90 97.18 -32.11
CA LEU A 308 -0.27 98.05 -32.19
C LEU A 308 -0.04 99.29 -33.09
N LEU A 309 1.19 99.83 -33.14
CA LEU A 309 1.58 100.92 -34.05
C LEU A 309 1.64 100.45 -35.51
N LEU A 310 1.95 99.17 -35.74
CA LEU A 310 1.89 98.54 -37.07
C LEU A 310 0.45 98.42 -37.61
N LYS A 311 -0.54 98.24 -36.72
CA LYS A 311 -1.97 98.31 -37.09
C LYS A 311 -2.49 99.74 -37.25
N GLN A 312 -1.96 100.70 -36.48
CA GLN A 312 -2.38 102.11 -36.54
C GLN A 312 -1.73 102.92 -37.67
N ASN A 313 -0.61 102.47 -38.24
CA ASN A 313 0.06 103.14 -39.37
C ASN A 313 -0.31 102.56 -40.76
N ILE A 314 -1.50 102.01 -40.92
CA ILE A 314 -2.07 101.74 -42.25
C ILE A 314 -2.94 102.95 -42.64
N PRO A 315 -2.42 103.95 -43.37
CA PRO A 315 -3.29 104.95 -43.98
C PRO A 315 -4.12 104.27 -45.07
N ALA A 316 -5.43 104.30 -44.91
CA ALA A 316 -6.34 104.09 -46.04
C ALA A 316 -6.27 105.35 -46.93
N LYS A 317 -5.52 105.32 -48.03
CA LYS A 317 -5.91 106.04 -49.26
C LYS A 317 -5.08 105.71 -50.51
N GLU A 318 -5.87 105.48 -51.55
CA GLU A 318 -5.70 105.72 -52.98
C GLU A 318 -4.50 106.57 -53.44
N GLY A 319 -3.78 106.04 -54.43
CA GLY A 319 -3.00 106.84 -55.40
C GLY A 319 -1.51 106.54 -55.45
N GLY A 320 -1.10 105.75 -56.45
CA GLY A 320 0.21 105.85 -57.10
C GLY A 320 1.46 105.41 -56.33
N VAL A 321 2.03 104.30 -56.80
CA VAL A 321 3.41 103.80 -56.59
C VAL A 321 3.65 102.95 -55.34
N GLU A 322 3.92 101.67 -55.63
CA GLU A 322 4.42 100.55 -54.82
C GLU A 322 4.65 100.74 -53.32
N SER A 323 3.90 99.98 -52.50
CA SER A 323 4.49 99.27 -51.37
C SER A 323 3.67 98.06 -50.88
N THR A 324 4.40 96.95 -50.77
CA THR A 324 4.34 95.84 -49.81
C THR A 324 2.99 95.15 -49.51
N LYS A 325 2.80 93.98 -50.14
CA LYS A 325 1.74 93.00 -49.81
C LYS A 325 2.18 92.14 -48.62
N ILE A 326 1.41 92.14 -47.53
CA ILE A 326 1.66 91.28 -46.36
C ILE A 326 0.79 90.03 -46.50
N TYR A 327 1.42 88.87 -46.56
CA TYR A 327 0.75 87.57 -46.65
C TYR A 327 0.42 87.04 -45.26
N THR A 328 -0.73 86.39 -45.14
CA THR A 328 -1.10 85.68 -43.92
C THR A 328 -0.36 84.36 -43.84
N ALA A 329 -0.11 83.84 -42.62
CA ALA A 329 0.63 82.59 -42.42
C ALA A 329 -0.04 81.35 -43.09
N LYS A 330 -1.30 81.48 -43.54
CA LYS A 330 -2.05 80.46 -44.27
C LYS A 330 -1.81 80.49 -45.78
N GLU A 331 -1.18 81.54 -46.29
CA GLU A 331 -0.85 81.74 -47.72
C GLU A 331 0.64 81.43 -48.02
N LEU A 332 1.43 81.10 -46.99
CA LEU A 332 2.87 80.83 -47.06
C LEU A 332 3.24 79.39 -46.65
N GLU A 333 2.25 78.49 -46.58
CA GLU A 333 2.49 77.04 -46.52
C GLU A 333 2.81 76.47 -47.91
#